data_AF-A0A9P8GEX4-F1
#
_entry.id   AF-A0A9P8GEX4-F1
#
_cell.length_a   1.000
_cell.length_b   1.000
_cell.length_c   1.000
_cell.angle_alpha   90.00
_cell.angle_beta   90.00
_cell.angle_gamma   90.00
#
_symmetry.space_group_name_H-M   'P 1'
#
loop_
_entity.id
_entity.type
_entity.pdbx_description
1 polymer ?
#
loop_
_entity_poly.entity_id
_entity_poly.type
_entity_poly.pdbx_seq_one_letter_code
_entity_poly.pdbx_strand_id
1 'polypeptide(L)'
;MQPFNSKDDKSVIRIPIPGYSLTSQGGEVTVSFMPQKMDPTRLHNAIGLTYRAPNSKTTSVNGSVVNLLNLPPTPQDSPMAGNFLDLVLDRNDSLTPPDSPMELEGDLPTFAPFEKTISVLYSPHGVAYAAVEPYASSFLAKESALPLTALFHSINTEENPWFMGGVVAAGYPGGAGIVRKLGARYWISAHDEVKDNRGWSVALIKSLVYSAEEAQRKLDEENKSIALHQVGKRGKADCRTQIVRLDVGERLRIV
;
A
#
# COMPACT_ATOMS: atom_id res chain seq x y z
N MET A 1 17.59 0.48 14.59
CA MET A 1 17.45 0.39 13.12
C MET A 1 18.06 1.63 12.50
N GLN A 2 18.75 1.53 11.37
CA GLN A 2 19.30 2.73 10.71
C GLN A 2 18.16 3.53 10.04
N PRO A 3 18.25 4.88 9.98
CA PRO A 3 17.30 5.69 9.23
C PRO A 3 17.30 5.33 7.75
N PHE A 4 16.12 5.39 7.12
CA PHE A 4 15.94 5.14 5.70
C PHE A 4 16.82 6.07 4.87
N ASN A 5 17.52 5.49 3.90
CA ASN A 5 18.34 6.19 2.93
C ASN A 5 18.20 5.51 1.58
N SER A 6 17.72 6.24 0.58
CA SER A 6 17.45 5.70 -0.76
C SER A 6 18.70 5.20 -1.50
N LYS A 7 19.90 5.56 -1.03
CA LYS A 7 21.18 5.12 -1.60
C LYS A 7 21.78 3.92 -0.87
N ASP A 8 21.23 3.54 0.27
CA ASP A 8 21.77 2.46 1.10
C ASP A 8 20.69 1.39 1.31
N ASP A 9 20.86 0.26 0.62
CA ASP A 9 19.94 -0.88 0.75
C ASP A 9 19.92 -1.47 2.17
N LYS A 10 20.96 -1.25 2.99
CA LYS A 10 20.99 -1.69 4.40
C LYS A 10 20.05 -0.89 5.30
N SER A 11 19.56 0.25 4.82
CA SER A 11 18.57 1.06 5.54
C SER A 11 17.16 0.46 5.52
N VAL A 12 16.95 -0.60 4.71
CA VAL A 12 15.71 -1.38 4.64
C VAL A 12 15.98 -2.80 5.12
N ILE A 13 15.25 -3.24 6.13
CA ILE A 13 15.28 -4.65 6.54
C ILE A 13 14.36 -5.43 5.61
N ARG A 14 14.88 -6.50 4.99
CA ARG A 14 14.13 -7.42 4.11
C ARG A 14 14.04 -8.80 4.75
N ILE A 15 12.83 -9.31 4.91
CA ILE A 15 12.54 -10.61 5.49
C ILE A 15 11.90 -11.47 4.39
N PRO A 16 12.61 -12.48 3.85
CA PRO A 16 12.06 -13.33 2.80
C PRO A 16 10.95 -14.23 3.35
N ILE A 17 9.89 -14.39 2.57
CA ILE A 17 8.83 -15.36 2.85
C ILE A 17 9.01 -16.54 1.89
N PRO A 18 9.22 -17.77 2.38
CA PRO A 18 9.35 -18.93 1.50
C PRO A 18 8.16 -19.12 0.57
N GLY A 19 8.42 -19.57 -0.64
CA GLY A 19 7.38 -20.07 -1.53
C GLY A 19 6.73 -21.34 -0.98
N TYR A 20 5.47 -21.57 -1.29
CA TYR A 20 4.72 -22.76 -0.86
C TYR A 20 4.93 -23.99 -1.77
N SER A 21 5.62 -23.84 -2.91
CA SER A 21 5.98 -24.94 -3.81
C SER A 21 7.26 -24.64 -4.62
N LEU A 22 7.81 -25.66 -5.30
CA LEU A 22 8.94 -25.53 -6.24
C LEU A 22 8.62 -24.63 -7.45
N THR A 23 7.34 -24.37 -7.72
CA THR A 23 6.86 -23.49 -8.81
C THR A 23 6.42 -22.12 -8.30
N SER A 24 6.56 -21.84 -7.01
CA SER A 24 6.17 -20.56 -6.41
C SER A 24 7.39 -19.64 -6.22
N GLN A 25 7.20 -18.35 -6.44
CA GLN A 25 8.15 -17.33 -6.03
C GLN A 25 7.89 -16.94 -4.57
N GLY A 26 8.96 -16.85 -3.77
CA GLY A 26 8.87 -16.36 -2.40
C GLY A 26 8.35 -14.93 -2.31
N GLY A 27 7.64 -14.64 -1.23
CA GLY A 27 7.20 -13.30 -0.85
C GLY A 27 8.28 -12.54 -0.09
N GLU A 28 7.93 -11.36 0.42
CA GLU A 28 8.84 -10.52 1.19
C GLU A 28 8.08 -9.58 2.12
N VAL A 29 8.60 -9.40 3.33
CA VAL A 29 8.24 -8.30 4.23
C VAL A 29 9.40 -7.33 4.30
N THR A 30 9.14 -6.03 4.21
CA THR A 30 10.17 -5.02 4.45
C THR A 30 9.80 -4.08 5.58
N VAL A 31 10.82 -3.59 6.28
CA VAL A 31 10.70 -2.66 7.41
C VAL A 31 11.71 -1.53 7.24
N SER A 32 11.25 -0.28 7.31
CA SER A 32 12.07 0.94 7.19
C SER A 32 11.76 1.93 8.30
N PHE A 33 12.77 2.66 8.79
CA PHE A 33 12.62 3.66 9.86
C PHE A 33 12.83 5.07 9.32
N MET A 34 11.88 5.97 9.55
CA MET A 34 11.90 7.35 9.07
C MET A 34 11.76 8.31 10.25
N PRO A 35 12.88 8.80 10.82
CA PRO A 35 12.83 9.79 11.87
C PRO A 35 12.41 11.16 11.31
N GLN A 36 11.65 11.92 12.09
CA GLN A 36 11.38 13.32 11.75
C GLN A 36 12.64 14.17 11.96
N LYS A 37 12.97 15.00 10.97
CA LYS A 37 14.04 15.99 11.10
C LYS A 37 13.59 17.11 12.02
N MET A 38 14.54 17.69 12.77
CA MET A 38 14.29 18.81 13.69
C MET A 38 13.24 18.48 14.76
N ASP A 39 13.25 17.23 15.25
CA ASP A 39 12.43 16.82 16.38
C ASP A 39 13.28 16.68 17.66
N PRO A 40 13.31 17.72 18.52
CA PRO A 40 14.08 17.68 19.76
C PRO A 40 13.54 16.65 20.76
N THR A 41 12.24 16.32 20.69
CA THR A 41 11.61 15.33 21.57
C THR A 41 11.94 13.89 21.16
N ARG A 42 12.32 13.69 19.90
CA ARG A 42 12.58 12.37 19.27
C ARG A 42 11.38 11.41 19.34
N LEU A 43 10.17 11.93 19.48
CA LEU A 43 8.93 11.17 19.54
C LEU A 43 8.30 10.97 18.15
N HIS A 44 8.61 11.86 17.21
CA HIS A 44 8.03 11.86 15.87
C HIS A 44 8.87 10.98 14.94
N ASN A 45 8.40 9.76 14.72
CA ASN A 45 8.99 8.87 13.75
C ASN A 45 7.93 8.03 13.05
N ALA A 46 8.25 7.56 11.85
CA ALA A 46 7.45 6.59 11.13
C ALA A 46 8.21 5.29 10.90
N ILE A 47 7.47 4.19 10.90
CA ILE A 47 7.90 2.87 10.43
C ILE A 47 7.12 2.56 9.16
N GLY A 48 7.85 2.27 8.09
CA GLY A 48 7.31 1.85 6.81
C GLY A 48 7.36 0.34 6.73
N LEU A 49 6.24 -0.27 6.39
CA LEU A 49 6.13 -1.71 6.18
C LEU A 49 5.62 -1.96 4.76
N THR A 50 6.21 -2.94 4.09
CA THR A 50 5.58 -3.52 2.90
C THR A 50 5.48 -5.02 3.03
N TYR A 51 4.44 -5.58 2.42
CA TYR A 51 4.25 -7.02 2.32
C TYR A 51 3.90 -7.37 0.88
N ARG A 52 4.68 -8.29 0.32
CA ARG A 52 4.42 -8.95 -0.96
C ARG A 52 4.23 -10.43 -0.68
N ALA A 53 3.07 -10.97 -1.03
CA ALA A 53 2.77 -12.38 -0.84
C ALA A 53 3.61 -13.27 -1.79
N PRO A 54 3.86 -14.53 -1.41
CA PRO A 54 4.41 -15.53 -2.32
C PRO A 54 3.42 -15.81 -3.45
N ASN A 55 3.89 -15.82 -4.70
CA ASN A 55 3.03 -15.99 -5.88
C ASN A 55 3.35 -17.27 -6.67
N SER A 56 2.34 -17.84 -7.34
CA SER A 56 2.51 -18.98 -8.24
C SER A 56 3.06 -18.51 -9.58
N LYS A 57 4.16 -19.11 -10.05
CA LYS A 57 4.55 -18.95 -11.46
C LYS A 57 3.90 -20.06 -12.27
N THR A 58 2.83 -19.74 -13.00
CA THR A 58 2.35 -20.59 -14.09
C THR A 58 3.17 -20.26 -15.34
N THR A 59 4.31 -20.93 -15.50
CA THR A 59 5.05 -20.94 -16.77
C THR A 59 4.37 -21.89 -17.74
N SER A 60 3.90 -21.37 -18.88
CA SER A 60 3.49 -22.19 -20.04
C SER A 60 4.66 -23.07 -20.50
N VAL A 61 4.34 -24.18 -21.19
CA VAL A 61 5.31 -25.11 -21.79
C VAL A 61 6.32 -24.40 -22.72
N ASN A 62 5.96 -23.21 -23.25
CA ASN A 62 6.85 -22.37 -24.06
C ASN A 62 7.56 -21.25 -23.28
N GLY A 63 7.60 -21.29 -21.95
CA GLY A 63 8.23 -20.27 -21.11
C GLY A 63 7.46 -18.95 -20.99
N SER A 64 6.29 -18.83 -21.64
CA SER A 64 5.42 -17.66 -21.51
C SER A 64 4.64 -17.71 -20.19
N VAL A 65 4.61 -16.59 -19.45
CA VAL A 65 3.90 -16.47 -18.17
C VAL A 65 2.40 -16.37 -18.46
N VAL A 66 1.60 -17.36 -18.05
CA VAL A 66 0.14 -17.34 -18.25
C VAL A 66 -0.50 -16.62 -17.08
N ASN A 67 -1.17 -15.49 -17.32
CA ASN A 67 -1.94 -14.77 -16.31
C ASN A 67 -3.27 -15.50 -16.04
N LEU A 68 -3.46 -16.03 -14.82
CA LEU A 68 -4.65 -16.77 -14.42
C LEU A 68 -5.96 -15.95 -14.47
N LEU A 69 -5.88 -14.61 -14.43
CA LEU A 69 -7.05 -13.72 -14.56
C LEU A 69 -7.57 -13.59 -16.00
N ASN A 70 -6.78 -14.02 -16.99
CA ASN A 70 -7.15 -13.98 -18.41
C ASN A 70 -7.58 -15.35 -18.95
N LEU A 71 -7.74 -16.35 -18.08
CA LEU A 71 -8.28 -17.63 -18.52
C LEU A 71 -9.77 -17.46 -18.85
N PRO A 72 -10.24 -17.94 -20.01
CA PRO A 72 -11.67 -18.01 -20.27
C PRO A 72 -12.32 -18.84 -19.15
N PRO A 73 -13.52 -18.47 -18.67
CA PRO A 73 -14.23 -19.27 -17.68
C PRO A 73 -14.39 -20.68 -18.25
N THR A 74 -13.86 -21.67 -17.53
CA THR A 74 -13.99 -23.09 -17.89
C THR A 74 -15.46 -23.43 -18.08
N PRO A 75 -15.86 -24.02 -19.22
CA PRO A 75 -17.22 -24.53 -19.35
C PRO A 75 -17.41 -25.65 -18.32
N GLN A 76 -18.33 -25.43 -17.38
CA GLN A 76 -18.91 -26.52 -16.60
C GLN A 76 -19.77 -27.35 -17.55
N ASP A 77 -19.35 -28.58 -17.79
CA ASP A 77 -20.19 -29.78 -17.89
C ASP A 77 -19.52 -30.83 -18.78
N SER A 78 -19.03 -31.91 -18.17
CA SER A 78 -19.21 -33.29 -18.68
C SER A 78 -18.78 -34.31 -17.62
N PRO A 79 -19.59 -35.36 -17.38
CA PRO A 79 -19.32 -36.37 -16.38
C PRO A 79 -18.31 -37.42 -16.87
N MET A 80 -17.80 -38.15 -15.89
CA MET A 80 -16.63 -39.01 -15.83
C MET A 80 -16.70 -40.34 -16.61
N ALA A 81 -15.52 -40.76 -17.10
CA ALA A 81 -14.96 -42.13 -17.23
C ALA A 81 -15.35 -43.10 -18.37
N GLY A 82 -14.28 -43.70 -18.94
CA GLY A 82 -14.20 -44.99 -19.64
C GLY A 82 -13.69 -44.85 -21.08
N ASN A 83 -12.71 -45.58 -21.62
CA ASN A 83 -11.85 -46.70 -21.22
C ASN A 83 -10.59 -46.69 -22.10
N PHE A 84 -9.55 -47.39 -21.67
CA PHE A 84 -8.28 -47.59 -22.39
C PHE A 84 -8.38 -48.66 -23.50
N LEU A 85 -7.60 -48.43 -24.57
CA LEU A 85 -7.10 -49.34 -25.65
C LEU A 85 -8.06 -49.78 -26.76
N ASP A 86 -7.82 -49.31 -28.01
CA ASP A 86 -7.50 -50.17 -29.17
C ASP A 86 -6.88 -49.38 -30.35
N LEU A 87 -6.13 -50.07 -31.21
CA LEU A 87 -5.14 -49.62 -32.20
C LEU A 87 -5.69 -49.46 -33.64
N VAL A 88 -5.07 -48.52 -34.39
CA VAL A 88 -4.65 -48.60 -35.82
C VAL A 88 -5.62 -48.29 -37.00
N LEU A 89 -5.11 -47.41 -37.91
CA LEU A 89 -5.48 -47.06 -39.32
C LEU A 89 -6.92 -46.50 -39.55
N ASP A 90 -7.22 -45.55 -40.45
CA ASP A 90 -6.66 -45.17 -41.74
C ASP A 90 -7.15 -43.75 -42.14
N ARG A 91 -6.21 -42.95 -42.69
CA ARG A 91 -6.26 -42.07 -43.87
C ARG A 91 -7.47 -41.16 -44.23
N ASN A 92 -7.08 -39.90 -44.51
CA ASN A 92 -7.62 -38.87 -45.42
C ASN A 92 -9.06 -38.35 -45.26
N ASP A 93 -9.21 -37.05 -44.99
CA ASP A 93 -9.43 -36.12 -46.09
C ASP A 93 -9.18 -34.65 -45.69
N SER A 94 -8.49 -33.96 -46.59
CA SER A 94 -8.12 -32.55 -46.59
C SER A 94 -9.22 -31.69 -47.19
N LEU A 95 -9.44 -30.47 -46.68
CA LEU A 95 -9.87 -29.31 -47.50
C LEU A 95 -9.56 -27.97 -46.80
N THR A 96 -8.31 -27.54 -47.03
CA THR A 96 -7.77 -26.20 -47.38
C THR A 96 -7.95 -24.92 -46.52
N PRO A 97 -6.88 -24.08 -46.43
CA PRO A 97 -6.81 -22.75 -45.78
C PRO A 97 -7.13 -21.59 -46.76
N PRO A 98 -7.12 -20.29 -46.37
CA PRO A 98 -5.86 -19.52 -46.47
C PRO A 98 -5.66 -18.33 -45.48
N ASP A 99 -4.38 -17.92 -45.38
CA ASP A 99 -3.85 -16.56 -45.25
C ASP A 99 -4.14 -15.65 -44.05
N SER A 100 -3.18 -15.56 -43.12
CA SER A 100 -2.26 -14.39 -42.97
C SER A 100 -1.79 -14.18 -41.52
N PRO A 101 -0.53 -13.74 -41.31
CA PRO A 101 0.08 -13.59 -40.01
C PRO A 101 -0.40 -12.29 -39.34
N MET A 102 -1.00 -12.37 -38.16
CA MET A 102 -1.17 -11.17 -37.35
C MET A 102 0.19 -10.80 -36.74
N GLU A 103 0.61 -9.61 -37.12
CA GLU A 103 1.88 -8.97 -36.81
C GLU A 103 2.09 -8.80 -35.29
N LEU A 104 3.34 -9.01 -34.91
CA LEU A 104 3.89 -8.73 -33.58
C LEU A 104 3.99 -7.20 -33.40
N GLU A 105 2.89 -6.55 -33.04
CA GLU A 105 2.87 -5.13 -32.67
C GLU A 105 2.83 -5.00 -31.15
N GLY A 106 3.92 -4.47 -30.60
CA GLY A 106 3.93 -3.79 -29.31
C GLY A 106 4.50 -4.57 -28.13
N ASP A 107 5.82 -4.65 -28.05
CA ASP A 107 6.56 -4.84 -26.79
C ASP A 107 6.27 -3.67 -25.84
N LEU A 108 5.14 -3.71 -25.14
CA LEU A 108 5.11 -3.20 -23.78
C LEU A 108 5.52 -4.35 -22.86
N PRO A 109 6.43 -4.13 -21.88
CA PRO A 109 6.62 -5.11 -20.83
C PRO A 109 5.29 -5.21 -20.10
N THR A 110 4.51 -6.24 -20.45
CA THR A 110 3.35 -6.65 -19.68
C THR A 110 3.93 -7.07 -18.35
N PHE A 111 3.93 -6.15 -17.40
CA PHE A 111 4.35 -6.40 -16.03
C PHE A 111 3.67 -7.69 -15.61
N ALA A 112 4.46 -8.73 -15.34
CA ALA A 112 3.94 -9.95 -14.75
C ALA A 112 3.00 -9.56 -13.61
N PRO A 113 1.85 -10.24 -13.43
CA PRO A 113 0.95 -9.93 -12.33
C PRO A 113 1.64 -10.38 -11.03
N PHE A 114 2.55 -9.54 -10.53
CA PHE A 114 3.00 -9.65 -9.16
C PHE A 114 1.78 -9.37 -8.29
N GLU A 115 1.56 -10.23 -7.30
CA GLU A 115 0.57 -9.93 -6.27
C GLU A 115 0.85 -8.53 -5.72
N LYS A 116 -0.22 -7.74 -5.61
CA LYS A 116 -0.12 -6.33 -5.24
C LYS A 116 0.57 -6.20 -3.88
N THR A 117 1.70 -5.49 -3.86
CA THR A 117 2.40 -5.13 -2.63
C THR A 117 1.50 -4.21 -1.79
N ILE A 118 1.22 -4.61 -0.55
CA ILE A 118 0.54 -3.73 0.42
C ILE A 118 1.58 -2.93 1.20
N SER A 119 1.19 -1.74 1.64
CA SER A 119 2.05 -0.81 2.35
C SER A 119 1.36 -0.20 3.56
N VAL A 120 2.05 -0.25 4.70
CA VAL A 120 1.59 0.35 5.95
C VAL A 120 2.61 1.38 6.40
N LEU A 121 2.13 2.56 6.79
CA LEU A 121 2.95 3.55 7.46
C LEU A 121 2.45 3.69 8.90
N TYR A 122 3.32 3.43 9.87
CA TYR A 122 3.02 3.50 11.29
C TYR A 122 3.74 4.68 11.95
N SER A 123 2.99 5.67 12.43
CA SER A 123 3.50 6.89 13.04
C SER A 123 2.57 7.34 14.18
N PRO A 124 2.65 6.70 15.37
CA PRO A 124 1.68 6.92 16.44
C PRO A 124 1.64 8.35 16.96
N HIS A 125 2.80 9.02 17.03
CA HIS A 125 2.91 10.44 17.43
C HIS A 125 2.77 11.40 16.24
N GLY A 126 2.63 10.87 15.03
CA GLY A 126 2.52 11.63 13.80
C GLY A 126 3.86 12.10 13.24
N VAL A 127 3.92 12.29 11.93
CA VAL A 127 5.05 12.89 11.23
C VAL A 127 4.57 13.79 10.08
N ALA A 128 5.38 14.76 9.71
CA ALA A 128 5.18 15.50 8.47
C ALA A 128 5.55 14.65 7.25
N TYR A 129 4.90 14.91 6.12
CA TYR A 129 5.20 14.24 4.84
C TYR A 129 6.68 14.29 4.46
N ALA A 130 7.39 15.38 4.79
CA ALA A 130 8.81 15.54 4.49
C ALA A 130 9.70 14.44 5.09
N ALA A 131 9.29 13.81 6.20
CA ALA A 131 10.01 12.69 6.79
C ALA A 131 9.85 11.39 5.98
N VAL A 132 8.71 11.24 5.29
CA VAL A 132 8.30 10.02 4.58
C VAL A 132 8.56 10.14 3.07
N GLU A 133 8.68 11.36 2.55
CA GLU A 133 8.85 11.66 1.13
C GLU A 133 10.00 10.87 0.47
N PRO A 134 11.21 10.78 1.06
CA PRO A 134 12.29 10.00 0.44
C PRO A 134 11.94 8.52 0.33
N TYR A 135 11.30 7.96 1.36
CA TYR A 135 10.85 6.56 1.37
C TYR A 135 9.75 6.31 0.34
N ALA A 136 8.77 7.20 0.25
CA ALA A 136 7.67 7.04 -0.68
C ALA A 136 8.10 7.17 -2.15
N SER A 137 8.87 8.22 -2.46
CA SER A 137 9.28 8.53 -3.83
C SER A 137 10.30 7.54 -4.41
N SER A 138 11.13 6.91 -3.56
CA SER A 138 12.12 5.92 -4.00
C SER A 138 11.65 4.49 -3.80
N PHE A 139 11.38 4.10 -2.55
CA PHE A 139 11.14 2.69 -2.20
C PHE A 139 9.71 2.24 -2.50
N LEU A 140 8.69 2.95 -2.00
CA LEU A 140 7.29 2.53 -2.23
C LEU A 140 6.93 2.56 -3.72
N ALA A 141 7.44 3.55 -4.46
CA ALA A 141 7.26 3.61 -5.91
C ALA A 141 7.92 2.42 -6.62
N LYS A 142 9.17 2.08 -6.26
CA LYS A 142 9.91 0.94 -6.84
C LYS A 142 9.25 -0.41 -6.54
N GLU A 143 8.74 -0.60 -5.34
CA GLU A 143 8.08 -1.86 -4.92
C GLU A 143 6.61 -1.96 -5.36
N SER A 144 6.12 -1.01 -6.19
CA SER A 144 4.72 -0.92 -6.62
C SER A 144 3.72 -0.93 -5.46
N ALA A 145 4.12 -0.30 -4.36
CA ALA A 145 3.41 -0.31 -3.09
C ALA A 145 2.59 0.97 -2.85
N LEU A 146 2.34 1.76 -3.91
CA LEU A 146 1.44 2.92 -3.91
C LEU A 146 0.18 2.61 -4.73
N PRO A 147 -1.00 3.16 -4.37
CA PRO A 147 -1.29 4.03 -3.22
C PRO A 147 -1.05 3.36 -1.87
N LEU A 148 -0.77 4.17 -0.83
CA LEU A 148 -0.54 3.65 0.52
C LEU A 148 -1.77 2.86 1.01
N THR A 149 -1.55 1.64 1.51
CA THR A 149 -2.68 0.80 1.94
C THR A 149 -3.26 1.31 3.26
N ALA A 150 -2.45 1.46 4.29
CA ALA A 150 -2.90 1.99 5.58
C ALA A 150 -1.89 2.99 6.18
N LEU A 151 -2.42 4.05 6.77
CA LEU A 151 -1.70 5.03 7.56
C LEU A 151 -2.18 4.95 9.01
N PHE A 152 -1.31 4.56 9.93
CA PHE A 152 -1.54 4.73 11.35
C PHE A 152 -0.88 6.04 11.77
N HIS A 153 -1.68 7.04 12.08
CA HIS A 153 -1.20 8.39 12.39
C HIS A 153 -2.15 9.06 13.38
N SER A 154 -1.62 9.78 14.37
CA SER A 154 -2.44 10.56 15.29
C SER A 154 -3.30 11.57 14.52
N ILE A 155 -4.58 11.65 14.87
CA ILE A 155 -5.44 12.72 14.35
C ILE A 155 -5.36 13.94 15.27
N ASN A 156 -5.14 13.71 16.57
CA ASN A 156 -4.98 14.78 17.55
C ASN A 156 -3.67 15.54 17.33
N THR A 157 -3.75 16.86 17.41
CA THR A 157 -2.58 17.75 17.42
C THR A 157 -2.33 18.17 18.86
N GLU A 158 -1.15 17.86 19.36
CA GLU A 158 -0.70 18.29 20.68
C GLU A 158 0.49 19.23 20.49
N GLU A 159 0.43 20.41 21.10
CA GLU A 159 1.51 21.40 21.05
C GLU A 159 1.89 21.82 22.47
N ASN A 160 3.19 21.73 22.77
CA ASN A 160 3.78 22.37 23.92
C ASN A 160 4.17 23.81 23.59
N PRO A 161 4.26 24.71 24.58
CA PRO A 161 4.93 26.00 24.40
C PRO A 161 6.30 25.82 23.75
N TRP A 162 6.69 26.75 22.87
CA TRP A 162 7.90 26.63 22.03
C TRP A 162 9.21 26.38 22.81
N PHE A 163 9.30 26.84 24.06
CA PHE A 163 10.45 26.61 24.95
C PHE A 163 10.42 25.24 25.65
N MET A 164 9.34 24.47 25.52
CA MET A 164 9.13 23.13 26.11
C MET A 164 9.03 22.01 25.07
N GLY A 165 9.53 22.24 23.85
CA GLY A 165 9.64 21.20 22.81
C GLY A 165 8.76 21.38 21.57
N GLY A 166 7.89 22.39 21.53
CA GLY A 166 7.10 22.73 20.33
C GLY A 166 6.01 21.70 20.00
N VAL A 167 5.76 21.46 18.71
CA VAL A 167 4.75 20.49 18.24
C VAL A 167 5.10 19.09 18.76
N VAL A 168 4.17 18.47 19.50
CA VAL A 168 4.29 17.15 20.16
C VAL A 168 3.58 16.05 19.37
N ALA A 169 2.56 16.42 18.59
CA ALA A 169 1.97 15.56 17.58
C ALA A 169 1.60 16.37 16.34
N ALA A 170 2.10 15.95 15.17
CA ALA A 170 1.76 16.60 13.90
C ALA A 170 0.27 16.50 13.56
N GLY A 171 -0.44 15.52 14.16
CA GLY A 171 -1.88 15.36 14.13
C GLY A 171 -2.51 15.38 12.73
N TYR A 172 -3.73 15.90 12.64
CA TYR A 172 -4.46 15.99 11.39
C TYR A 172 -3.67 16.68 10.25
N PRO A 173 -3.01 17.85 10.44
CA PRO A 173 -2.28 18.51 9.37
C PRO A 173 -1.17 17.65 8.75
N GLY A 174 -0.40 16.92 9.58
CA GLY A 174 0.64 16.00 9.12
C GLY A 174 0.05 14.81 8.36
N GLY A 175 -0.95 14.15 8.95
CA GLY A 175 -1.60 12.98 8.36
C GLY A 175 -2.32 13.31 7.05
N ALA A 176 -3.07 14.40 6.99
CA ALA A 176 -3.78 14.83 5.79
C ALA A 176 -2.82 15.13 4.62
N GLY A 177 -1.66 15.71 4.91
CA GLY A 177 -0.60 15.92 3.92
C GLY A 177 -0.06 14.60 3.34
N ILE A 178 0.14 13.58 4.19
CA ILE A 178 0.58 12.25 3.76
C ILE A 178 -0.51 11.56 2.93
N VAL A 179 -1.75 11.57 3.41
CA VAL A 179 -2.91 10.97 2.75
C VAL A 179 -3.05 11.49 1.32
N ARG A 180 -3.01 12.82 1.13
CA ARG A 180 -3.16 13.45 -0.19
C ARG A 180 -2.06 13.08 -1.17
N LYS A 181 -0.81 13.07 -0.68
CA LYS A 181 0.36 12.83 -1.55
C LYS A 181 0.58 11.35 -1.86
N LEU A 182 0.25 10.46 -0.92
CA LEU A 182 0.46 9.01 -1.08
C LEU A 182 -0.80 8.24 -1.44
N GLY A 183 -1.96 8.89 -1.42
CA GLY A 183 -3.27 8.28 -1.71
C GLY A 183 -3.65 7.22 -0.68
N ALA A 184 -3.44 7.47 0.61
CA ALA A 184 -3.70 6.46 1.64
C ALA A 184 -5.17 6.00 1.61
N ARG A 185 -5.41 4.69 1.55
CA ARG A 185 -6.79 4.14 1.51
C ARG A 185 -7.45 4.20 2.88
N TYR A 186 -6.72 3.79 3.91
CA TYR A 186 -7.20 3.82 5.29
C TYR A 186 -6.28 4.71 6.12
N TRP A 187 -6.88 5.61 6.90
CA TRP A 187 -6.19 6.34 7.95
C TRP A 187 -6.76 5.90 9.29
N ILE A 188 -5.99 5.11 10.01
CA ILE A 188 -6.34 4.57 11.31
C ILE A 188 -5.76 5.53 12.36
N SER A 189 -6.62 6.11 13.19
CA SER A 189 -6.20 7.00 14.27
C SER A 189 -5.34 6.24 15.26
N ALA A 190 -4.08 6.60 15.37
CA ALA A 190 -3.22 6.10 16.43
C ALA A 190 -3.39 6.99 17.67
N HIS A 191 -3.78 6.37 18.79
CA HIS A 191 -3.87 7.05 20.08
C HIS A 191 -2.49 7.02 20.74
N ASP A 192 -1.85 8.17 20.99
CA ASP A 192 -0.83 8.26 22.04
C ASP A 192 -1.63 8.24 23.34
N GLU A 193 -1.39 7.26 24.22
CA GLU A 193 -2.18 7.02 25.43
C GLU A 193 -2.51 8.34 26.15
N VAL A 194 -3.72 8.47 26.71
CA VAL A 194 -4.08 9.65 27.51
C VAL A 194 -3.07 9.73 28.64
N LYS A 195 -2.09 10.62 28.51
CA LYS A 195 -1.10 10.85 29.55
C LYS A 195 -1.88 11.32 30.78
N ASP A 196 -1.62 10.72 31.94
CA ASP A 196 -2.27 11.12 33.19
C ASP A 196 -1.78 12.54 33.53
N ASN A 197 -2.58 13.54 33.18
CA ASN A 197 -2.15 14.95 33.10
C ASN A 197 -2.14 15.65 34.48
N ARG A 198 -1.84 14.94 35.57
CA ARG A 198 -1.93 15.47 36.96
C ARG A 198 -0.75 16.35 37.39
N GLY A 199 -0.04 16.97 36.44
CA GLY A 199 1.13 17.81 36.72
C GLY A 199 0.93 19.28 36.33
N TRP A 200 1.57 20.21 37.04
CA TRP A 200 1.57 21.63 36.66
C TRP A 200 2.14 21.87 35.26
N SER A 201 3.01 20.97 34.79
CA SER A 201 3.64 20.98 33.48
C SER A 201 2.68 20.76 32.30
N VAL A 202 1.44 20.30 32.56
CA VAL A 202 0.47 19.95 31.51
C VAL A 202 -0.61 21.02 31.27
N ALA A 203 -0.71 22.01 32.17
CA ALA A 203 -1.70 23.08 32.09
C ALA A 203 -1.51 24.03 30.88
N LEU A 204 -0.34 23.98 30.23
CA LEU A 204 0.02 24.83 29.10
C LEU A 204 -0.02 24.11 27.74
N ILE A 205 -0.37 22.81 27.70
CA ILE A 205 -0.47 22.05 26.46
C ILE A 205 -1.76 22.43 25.74
N LYS A 206 -1.64 22.86 24.48
CA LYS A 206 -2.80 23.04 23.61
C LYS A 206 -3.03 21.72 22.88
N SER A 207 -4.08 21.00 23.27
CA SER A 207 -4.55 19.81 22.56
C SER A 207 -5.73 20.18 21.68
N LEU A 208 -5.58 19.95 20.38
CA LEU A 208 -6.68 19.93 19.41
C LEU A 208 -7.05 18.47 19.18
N VAL A 209 -8.16 18.07 19.78
CA VAL A 209 -8.73 16.73 19.63
C VAL A 209 -9.70 16.77 18.45
N TYR A 210 -9.55 15.82 17.53
CA TYR A 210 -10.45 15.65 16.39
C TYR A 210 -11.16 14.32 16.51
N SER A 211 -12.48 14.29 16.27
CA SER A 211 -13.17 13.03 16.01
C SER A 211 -12.78 12.48 14.64
N ALA A 212 -12.93 11.16 14.43
CA ALA A 212 -12.65 10.56 13.12
C ALA A 212 -13.59 11.13 12.04
N GLU A 213 -14.83 11.42 12.42
CA GLU A 213 -15.87 11.99 11.57
C GLU A 213 -15.56 13.45 11.22
N GLU A 214 -15.10 14.25 12.19
CA GLU A 214 -14.66 15.63 11.99
C GLU A 214 -13.47 15.68 11.04
N ALA A 215 -12.46 14.83 11.28
CA ALA A 215 -11.30 14.70 10.41
C ALA A 215 -11.70 14.28 9.00
N GLN A 216 -12.65 13.34 8.85
CA GLN A 216 -13.13 12.89 7.55
C GLN A 216 -13.81 14.03 6.80
N ARG A 217 -14.72 14.77 7.46
CA ARG A 217 -15.41 15.93 6.87
C ARG A 217 -14.42 16.99 6.39
N LYS A 218 -13.43 17.31 7.23
CA LYS A 218 -12.39 18.29 6.91
C LYS A 218 -11.53 17.84 5.73
N LEU A 219 -11.15 16.56 5.69
CA LEU A 219 -10.38 15.99 4.58
C LEU A 219 -11.16 16.05 3.28
N ASP A 220 -12.45 15.70 3.31
CA ASP A 220 -13.33 15.75 2.15
C ASP A 220 -13.54 17.19 1.63
N GLU A 221 -13.72 18.16 2.53
CA GLU A 221 -13.87 19.58 2.19
C GLU A 221 -12.58 20.16 1.57
N GLU A 222 -11.44 19.89 2.19
CA GLU A 222 -10.13 20.29 1.67
C GLU A 222 -9.88 19.66 0.29
N ASN A 223 -10.22 18.37 0.09
CA ASN A 223 -10.07 17.72 -1.22
C ASN A 223 -11.00 18.32 -2.29
N LYS A 224 -12.26 18.67 -1.94
CA LYS A 224 -13.18 19.39 -2.85
C LYS A 224 -12.62 20.75 -3.24
N SER A 225 -12.09 21.51 -2.29
CA SER A 225 -11.50 22.83 -2.58
C SER A 225 -10.34 22.72 -3.57
N ILE A 226 -9.44 21.74 -3.37
CA ILE A 226 -8.30 21.48 -4.25
C ILE A 226 -8.77 21.06 -5.65
N ALA A 227 -9.80 20.21 -5.75
CA ALA A 227 -10.36 19.77 -7.03
C ALA A 227 -10.99 20.94 -7.82
N LEU A 228 -11.67 21.87 -7.14
CA LEU A 228 -12.24 23.08 -7.75
C LEU A 228 -11.15 24.03 -8.28
N HIS A 229 -9.98 24.06 -7.64
CA HIS A 229 -8.84 24.84 -8.12
C HIS A 229 -8.07 24.16 -9.28
N GLN A 230 -8.27 22.86 -9.51
CA GLN A 230 -7.54 22.07 -10.53
C GLN A 230 -8.37 21.73 -11.79
N VAL A 231 -9.39 22.53 -12.10
CA VAL A 231 -10.22 22.38 -13.32
C VAL A 231 -9.32 22.32 -14.57
N GLY A 232 -9.02 21.11 -15.04
CA GLY A 232 -8.18 20.89 -16.23
C GLY A 232 -7.49 19.52 -16.38
N LYS A 233 -7.25 18.76 -15.30
CA LYS A 233 -6.61 17.42 -15.41
C LYS A 233 -7.49 16.31 -14.84
N ARG A 234 -8.39 15.78 -15.67
CA ARG A 234 -9.16 14.55 -15.38
C ARG A 234 -8.27 13.33 -15.63
N GLY A 235 -8.14 12.47 -14.62
CA GLY A 235 -7.62 11.11 -14.82
C GLY A 235 -6.92 10.48 -13.63
N LYS A 236 -7.62 10.25 -12.51
CA LYS A 236 -7.35 9.10 -11.63
C LYS A 236 -8.55 8.84 -10.74
N ALA A 237 -8.97 7.58 -10.64
CA ALA A 237 -10.05 7.16 -9.75
C ALA A 237 -9.75 7.62 -8.32
N ASP A 238 -10.60 8.50 -7.81
CA ASP A 238 -10.48 9.08 -6.47
C ASP A 238 -10.83 8.00 -5.44
N CYS A 239 -9.81 7.25 -5.01
CA CYS A 239 -9.97 6.33 -3.88
C CYS A 239 -10.08 7.19 -2.63
N ARG A 240 -11.32 7.50 -2.23
CA ARG A 240 -11.62 8.23 -1.00
C ARG A 240 -10.96 7.52 0.18
N THR A 241 -10.12 8.25 0.92
CA THR A 241 -9.55 7.78 2.17
C THR A 241 -10.64 7.59 3.22
N GLN A 242 -10.61 6.46 3.91
CA GLN A 242 -11.46 6.20 5.06
C GLN A 242 -10.68 6.44 6.35
N ILE A 243 -11.09 7.44 7.13
CA ILE A 243 -10.57 7.68 8.47
C ILE A 243 -11.35 6.82 9.46
N VAL A 244 -10.63 6.01 10.24
CA VAL A 244 -11.21 5.05 11.19
C VAL A 244 -10.53 5.20 12.55
N ARG A 245 -11.32 5.13 13.61
CA ARG A 245 -10.84 4.92 14.98
C ARG A 245 -11.24 3.50 15.37
N LEU A 246 -10.28 2.70 15.84
CA LEU A 246 -10.51 1.34 16.28
C LEU A 246 -10.37 1.29 17.80
N ASP A 247 -11.36 0.70 18.47
CA ASP A 247 -11.31 0.37 19.88
C ASP A 247 -10.63 -0.99 20.13
N VAL A 248 -10.34 -1.29 21.39
CA VAL A 248 -9.64 -2.52 21.78
C VAL A 248 -10.45 -3.75 21.35
N GLY A 249 -9.83 -4.59 20.52
CA GLY A 249 -10.44 -5.81 20.00
C GLY A 249 -11.21 -5.63 18.68
N GLU A 250 -11.43 -4.39 18.23
CA GLU A 250 -12.02 -4.14 16.92
C GLU A 250 -11.06 -4.51 15.78
N ARG A 251 -11.64 -4.86 14.63
CA ARG A 251 -10.88 -5.31 13.46
C ARG A 251 -11.40 -4.59 12.22
N LEU A 252 -10.47 -3.99 11.47
CA LEU A 252 -10.74 -3.43 10.15
C LEU A 252 -10.26 -4.41 9.08
N ARG A 253 -11.16 -4.79 8.17
CA ARG A 253 -10.79 -5.56 6.98
C ARG A 253 -10.32 -4.59 5.90
N ILE A 254 -9.07 -4.75 5.47
CA ILE A 254 -8.47 -3.98 4.37
C ILE A 254 -8.72 -4.74 3.06
N VAL A 255 -9.31 -4.04 2.08
CA VAL A 255 -9.59 -4.52 0.70
C VAL A 255 -8.93 -3.66 -0.37
#